data_AF-A0A5N9F2J5-F1
#
_entry.id   AF-A0A5N9F2J5-F1
#
_cell.length_a   1.000
_cell.length_b   1.000
_cell.length_c   1.000
_cell.angle_alpha   90.00
_cell.angle_beta   90.00
_cell.angle_gamma   90.00
#
_symmetry.space_group_name_H-M   'P 1'
#
loop_
_entity.id
_entity.type
_entity.pdbx_description
1 polymer ?
#
loop_
_entity_poly.entity_id
_entity_poly.type
_entity_poly.pdbx_seq_one_letter_code
_entity_poly.pdbx_strand_id
1 'polypeptide(L)'
;MLKPAFEIRLVKENLDLSMALWQAVQEQKVAAKQLFRDSSDDMVVAFSVDNAGPDQQELTRRAANQARAAFALSVIQVQRSLERVFSGSPLDEENPDLQAARCVMFLLHNTISTDIFTPVWDCPPEYRRRFEVRPINLLMDAGELHGRGLSWEHVGGMPQYLDLLVYFADWVEELAEIEKQSPTDLWENAPEDRLEPVMVLVNPEPAEKIDGPVAQFVAERCHVGDGNLVLAKDLYSGFQDWCRETGQDDVSQRSFGMQLTAMGFRRRRRGRGKHWWDGIRLIAVSAPVMEETLVGASPAATNGHYGGYQTELPT
;
A
#
# COMPACT_ATOMS: atom_id res chain seq x y z
N MET A 1 7.41 -6.69 -8.75
CA MET A 1 6.10 -6.38 -8.14
C MET A 1 5.46 -5.31 -9.00
N LEU A 2 4.18 -5.41 -9.36
CA LEU A 2 3.51 -4.42 -10.20
C LEU A 2 3.39 -3.08 -9.44
N LYS A 3 3.31 -1.97 -10.19
CA LYS A 3 3.11 -0.63 -9.60
C LYS A 3 1.69 -0.53 -9.05
N PRO A 4 1.48 -0.02 -7.82
CA PRO A 4 0.13 0.04 -7.23
C PRO A 4 -0.92 0.78 -8.09
N ALA A 5 -0.56 1.90 -8.73
CA ALA A 5 -1.46 2.60 -9.66
C ALA A 5 -1.91 1.73 -10.84
N PHE A 6 -0.98 0.95 -11.42
CA PHE A 6 -1.31 0.02 -12.52
C PHE A 6 -2.26 -1.08 -12.08
N GLU A 7 -2.09 -1.60 -10.87
CA GLU A 7 -2.98 -2.62 -10.32
C GLU A 7 -4.40 -2.08 -10.09
N ILE A 8 -4.54 -0.83 -9.66
CA ILE A 8 -5.84 -0.15 -9.51
C ILE A 8 -6.51 0.01 -10.89
N ARG A 9 -5.78 0.48 -11.90
CA ARG A 9 -6.32 0.60 -13.28
C ARG A 9 -6.75 -0.76 -13.84
N LEU A 10 -5.98 -1.81 -13.60
CA LEU A 10 -6.31 -3.16 -14.07
C LEU A 10 -7.62 -3.70 -13.48
N VAL A 11 -7.84 -3.54 -12.17
CA VAL A 11 -9.09 -4.00 -11.55
C VAL A 11 -10.29 -3.15 -11.96
N LYS A 12 -10.07 -1.86 -12.25
CA LYS A 12 -11.08 -0.98 -12.85
C LYS A 12 -11.50 -1.48 -14.24
N GLU A 13 -10.55 -1.81 -15.11
CA GLU A 13 -10.84 -2.36 -16.45
C GLU A 13 -11.59 -3.70 -16.39
N ASN A 14 -11.18 -4.61 -15.49
CA ASN A 14 -11.89 -5.87 -15.28
C ASN A 14 -13.34 -5.65 -14.82
N LEU A 15 -13.55 -4.66 -13.97
CA LEU A 15 -14.87 -4.30 -13.48
C LEU A 15 -15.74 -3.67 -14.59
N ASP A 16 -15.19 -2.74 -15.36
CA ASP A 16 -15.87 -2.15 -16.52
C ASP A 16 -16.34 -3.22 -17.50
N LEU A 17 -15.45 -4.16 -17.84
CA LEU A 17 -15.79 -5.26 -18.74
C LEU A 17 -16.93 -6.12 -18.17
N SER A 18 -16.86 -6.43 -16.87
CA SER A 18 -17.88 -7.24 -16.20
C SER A 18 -19.23 -6.53 -16.15
N MET A 19 -19.24 -5.22 -15.92
CA MET A 19 -20.45 -4.39 -15.94
C MET A 19 -21.04 -4.27 -17.34
N ALA A 20 -20.21 -4.04 -18.35
CA ALA A 20 -20.63 -3.97 -19.75
C ALA A 20 -21.22 -5.31 -20.23
N LEU A 21 -20.61 -6.44 -19.86
CA LEU A 21 -21.12 -7.77 -20.17
C LEU A 21 -22.48 -8.00 -19.51
N TRP A 22 -22.61 -7.65 -18.23
CA TRP A 22 -23.88 -7.80 -17.52
C TRP A 22 -24.99 -6.96 -18.13
N GLN A 23 -24.71 -5.70 -18.48
CA GLN A 23 -25.66 -4.83 -19.18
C GLN A 23 -26.05 -5.40 -20.56
N ALA A 24 -25.08 -5.90 -21.34
CA ALA A 24 -25.36 -6.49 -22.65
C ALA A 24 -26.23 -7.75 -22.56
N VAL A 25 -26.07 -8.55 -21.49
CA VAL A 25 -26.92 -9.72 -21.22
C VAL A 25 -28.33 -9.30 -20.78
N GLN A 26 -28.45 -8.28 -19.92
CA GLN A 26 -29.76 -7.74 -19.49
C GLN A 26 -30.56 -7.17 -20.67
N GLU A 27 -29.89 -6.43 -21.54
CA GLU A 27 -30.48 -5.85 -22.76
C GLU A 27 -30.66 -6.90 -23.89
N GLN A 28 -30.31 -8.17 -23.64
CA GLN A 28 -30.35 -9.28 -24.60
C GLN A 28 -29.54 -9.03 -25.89
N LYS A 29 -28.56 -8.13 -25.85
CA LYS A 29 -27.58 -7.94 -26.93
C LYS A 29 -26.63 -9.13 -27.04
N VAL A 30 -26.40 -9.81 -25.91
CA VAL A 30 -25.74 -11.12 -25.84
C VAL A 30 -26.77 -12.15 -25.38
N ALA A 31 -27.19 -13.02 -26.29
CA ALA A 31 -28.16 -14.07 -26.02
C ALA A 31 -27.47 -15.43 -25.80
N ALA A 32 -28.01 -16.26 -24.90
CA ALA A 32 -27.50 -17.61 -24.66
C ALA A 32 -27.41 -18.45 -25.95
N LYS A 33 -28.39 -18.29 -26.85
CA LYS A 33 -28.42 -18.97 -28.16
C LYS A 33 -27.27 -18.60 -29.09
N GLN A 34 -26.64 -17.43 -28.91
CA GLN A 34 -25.49 -17.00 -29.71
C GLN A 34 -24.17 -17.56 -29.15
N LEU A 35 -24.08 -17.72 -27.83
CA LEU A 35 -22.88 -18.20 -27.15
C LEU A 35 -22.78 -19.73 -27.13
N PHE A 36 -23.92 -20.41 -27.00
CA PHE A 36 -23.99 -21.87 -26.82
C PHE A 36 -24.70 -22.53 -28.01
N ARG A 37 -24.31 -22.17 -29.24
CA ARG A 37 -24.72 -22.94 -30.41
C ARG A 37 -24.14 -24.35 -30.33
N ASP A 38 -24.94 -25.35 -30.67
CA ASP A 38 -24.45 -26.66 -31.11
C ASP A 38 -23.63 -26.45 -32.39
N SER A 39 -22.35 -26.14 -32.26
CA SER A 39 -21.40 -26.25 -33.38
C SER A 39 -21.00 -27.72 -33.46
N SER A 40 -21.38 -28.36 -34.57
CA SER A 40 -20.74 -29.57 -35.07
C SER A 40 -19.21 -29.41 -35.03
N ASP A 41 -18.56 -30.30 -34.28
CA ASP A 41 -17.12 -30.61 -34.22
C ASP A 41 -16.10 -29.43 -34.17
N ASP A 42 -15.24 -29.52 -33.15
CA ASP A 42 -13.87 -28.96 -33.04
C ASP A 42 -13.54 -27.76 -32.14
N MET A 43 -14.49 -27.14 -31.42
CA MET A 43 -14.12 -26.12 -30.41
C MET A 43 -14.96 -26.24 -29.14
N VAL A 44 -14.82 -27.35 -28.43
CA VAL A 44 -15.36 -27.49 -27.08
C VAL A 44 -14.43 -26.74 -26.12
N VAL A 45 -14.68 -25.45 -25.90
CA VAL A 45 -14.18 -24.81 -24.70
C VAL A 45 -14.91 -25.47 -23.53
N ALA A 46 -14.20 -26.32 -22.79
CA ALA A 46 -14.71 -27.16 -21.71
C ALA A 46 -15.17 -26.31 -20.51
N PHE A 47 -16.30 -25.64 -20.66
CA PHE A 47 -17.18 -25.35 -19.54
C PHE A 47 -18.27 -26.39 -19.64
N SER A 48 -18.23 -27.38 -18.75
CA SER A 48 -19.30 -28.37 -18.58
C SER A 48 -20.60 -27.64 -18.27
N VAL A 49 -21.35 -27.40 -19.33
CA VAL A 49 -22.70 -26.87 -19.34
C VAL A 49 -23.54 -28.05 -19.82
N ASP A 50 -24.61 -28.38 -19.08
CA ASP A 50 -25.58 -29.39 -19.51
C ASP A 50 -25.92 -29.22 -20.99
N ASN A 51 -26.15 -30.32 -21.71
CA ASN A 51 -26.29 -30.41 -23.18
C ASN A 51 -27.34 -29.46 -23.82
N ALA A 52 -28.04 -28.63 -23.04
CA ALA A 52 -28.98 -27.61 -23.51
C ALA A 52 -28.47 -26.15 -23.42
N GLY A 53 -27.27 -25.90 -22.88
CA GLY A 53 -26.80 -24.53 -22.61
C GLY A 53 -27.50 -23.91 -21.38
N PRO A 54 -26.95 -22.86 -20.73
CA PRO A 54 -27.74 -22.07 -19.79
C PRO A 54 -28.86 -21.34 -20.54
N ASP A 55 -30.06 -21.26 -19.97
CA ASP A 55 -31.10 -20.37 -20.49
C ASP A 55 -30.72 -18.89 -20.27
N GLN A 56 -31.51 -17.96 -20.82
CA GLN A 56 -31.21 -16.52 -20.71
C GLN A 56 -31.25 -16.03 -19.24
N GLN A 57 -32.05 -16.67 -18.40
CA GLN A 57 -32.17 -16.31 -16.98
C GLN A 57 -30.90 -16.71 -16.23
N GLU A 58 -30.38 -17.90 -16.49
CA GLU A 58 -29.13 -18.41 -15.94
C GLU A 58 -27.93 -17.62 -16.45
N LEU A 59 -27.90 -17.23 -17.73
CA LEU A 59 -26.87 -16.35 -18.27
C LEU A 59 -26.87 -14.99 -17.55
N THR A 60 -28.05 -14.41 -17.33
CA THR A 60 -28.21 -13.15 -16.59
C THR A 60 -27.70 -13.27 -15.16
N ARG A 61 -28.01 -14.38 -14.48
CA ARG A 61 -27.54 -14.68 -13.12
C ARG A 61 -26.02 -14.80 -13.07
N ARG A 62 -25.41 -15.52 -14.02
CA ARG A 62 -23.94 -15.68 -14.11
C ARG A 62 -23.24 -14.35 -14.36
N ALA A 63 -23.75 -13.54 -15.28
CA ALA A 63 -23.20 -12.22 -15.55
C ALA A 63 -23.31 -11.28 -14.34
N ALA A 64 -24.45 -11.31 -13.62
CA ALA A 64 -24.61 -10.56 -12.37
C ALA A 64 -23.62 -11.01 -11.28
N ASN A 65 -23.40 -12.32 -11.14
CA ASN A 65 -22.42 -12.85 -10.19
C ASN A 65 -20.99 -12.41 -10.55
N GLN A 66 -20.65 -12.43 -11.83
CA GLN A 66 -19.34 -11.97 -12.31
C GLN A 66 -19.13 -10.48 -12.00
N ALA A 67 -20.13 -9.63 -12.24
CA ALA A 67 -20.07 -8.21 -11.90
C ALA A 67 -19.86 -7.99 -10.39
N ARG A 68 -20.59 -8.72 -9.54
CA ARG A 68 -20.40 -8.66 -8.07
C ARG A 68 -19.01 -9.14 -7.63
N ALA A 69 -18.51 -10.21 -8.22
CA ALA A 69 -17.17 -10.72 -7.92
C ALA A 69 -16.07 -9.74 -8.36
N ALA A 70 -16.22 -9.14 -9.55
CA ALA A 70 -15.31 -8.12 -10.05
C ALA A 70 -15.28 -6.87 -9.16
N PHE A 71 -16.45 -6.45 -8.65
CA PHE A 71 -16.56 -5.33 -7.72
C PHE A 71 -15.92 -5.63 -6.36
N ALA A 72 -16.15 -6.82 -5.81
CA ALA A 72 -15.49 -7.24 -4.57
C ALA A 72 -13.96 -7.30 -4.73
N LEU A 73 -13.50 -7.84 -5.86
CA LEU A 73 -12.07 -7.89 -6.20
C LEU A 73 -11.47 -6.49 -6.32
N SER A 74 -12.17 -5.54 -6.97
CA SER A 74 -11.67 -4.17 -7.09
C SER A 74 -11.52 -3.50 -5.73
N VAL A 75 -12.52 -3.63 -4.83
CA VAL A 75 -12.41 -3.09 -3.47
C VAL A 75 -11.21 -3.68 -2.72
N ILE A 76 -11.09 -5.01 -2.69
CA ILE A 76 -10.01 -5.69 -1.96
C ILE A 76 -8.64 -5.31 -2.52
N GLN A 77 -8.50 -5.31 -3.85
CA GLN A 77 -7.21 -5.04 -4.46
C GLN A 77 -6.81 -3.57 -4.37
N VAL A 78 -7.75 -2.64 -4.52
CA VAL A 78 -7.46 -1.22 -4.34
C VAL A 78 -7.08 -0.93 -2.89
N GLN A 79 -7.80 -1.47 -1.91
CA GLN A 79 -7.42 -1.32 -0.50
C GLN A 79 -5.99 -1.83 -0.24
N ARG A 80 -5.62 -3.01 -0.74
CA ARG A 80 -4.25 -3.56 -0.62
C ARG A 80 -3.19 -2.73 -1.34
N SER A 81 -3.55 -2.07 -2.44
CA SER A 81 -2.67 -1.11 -3.13
C SER A 81 -2.46 0.15 -2.31
N LEU A 82 -3.53 0.67 -1.71
CA LEU A 82 -3.48 1.83 -0.84
C LEU A 82 -2.67 1.56 0.44
N GLU A 83 -2.81 0.40 1.06
CA GLU A 83 -2.02 0.02 2.26
C GLU A 83 -0.51 -0.13 1.99
N ARG A 84 -0.11 -0.34 0.73
CA ARG A 84 1.32 -0.35 0.36
C ARG A 84 1.89 1.06 0.20
N VAL A 85 1.07 2.02 -0.18
CA VAL A 85 1.47 3.41 -0.46
C VAL A 85 1.36 4.26 0.81
N PHE A 86 0.26 4.09 1.55
CA PHE A 86 -0.08 4.88 2.72
C PHE A 86 0.12 4.04 3.99
N SER A 87 0.78 4.61 5.00
CA SER A 87 1.14 3.90 6.23
C SER A 87 0.31 4.30 7.46
N GLY A 88 -0.55 5.32 7.34
CA GLY A 88 -1.42 5.82 8.41
C GLY A 88 -2.90 5.40 8.27
N SER A 89 -3.69 5.69 9.31
CA SER A 89 -5.14 5.50 9.24
C SER A 89 -5.74 6.42 8.17
N PRO A 90 -6.80 6.01 7.45
CA PRO A 90 -7.53 6.88 6.54
C PRO A 90 -8.01 8.19 7.17
N LEU A 91 -8.19 8.24 8.49
CA LEU A 91 -8.61 9.44 9.23
C LEU A 91 -7.49 10.45 9.48
N ASP A 92 -6.24 10.03 9.39
CA ASP A 92 -5.06 10.85 9.70
C ASP A 92 -4.58 11.67 8.48
N GLU A 93 -5.25 11.53 7.33
CA GLU A 93 -4.81 12.17 6.08
C GLU A 93 -5.02 13.69 6.10
N GLU A 94 -4.00 14.44 5.68
CA GLU A 94 -4.00 15.90 5.66
C GLU A 94 -4.94 16.48 4.59
N ASN A 95 -4.99 15.86 3.41
CA ASN A 95 -5.88 16.28 2.34
C ASN A 95 -7.30 15.77 2.63
N PRO A 96 -8.32 16.66 2.74
CA PRO A 96 -9.67 16.27 3.12
C PRO A 96 -10.38 15.39 2.08
N ASP A 97 -10.13 15.61 0.78
CA ASP A 97 -10.73 14.81 -0.29
C ASP A 97 -10.11 13.41 -0.33
N LEU A 98 -8.79 13.31 -0.14
CA LEU A 98 -8.09 12.03 -0.05
C LEU A 98 -8.47 11.27 1.23
N GLN A 99 -8.62 11.98 2.35
CA GLN A 99 -9.12 11.43 3.61
C GLN A 99 -10.50 10.80 3.40
N ALA A 100 -11.43 11.55 2.82
CA ALA A 100 -12.78 11.09 2.53
C ALA A 100 -12.77 9.86 1.60
N ALA A 101 -12.00 9.91 0.50
CA ALA A 101 -11.88 8.82 -0.44
C ALA A 101 -11.34 7.55 0.25
N ARG A 102 -10.25 7.66 1.00
CA ARG A 102 -9.64 6.53 1.74
C ARG A 102 -10.59 5.95 2.79
N CYS A 103 -11.37 6.80 3.47
CA CYS A 103 -12.41 6.35 4.40
C CYS A 103 -13.52 5.58 3.69
N VAL A 104 -13.99 6.04 2.53
CA VAL A 104 -14.98 5.33 1.71
C VAL A 104 -14.46 3.95 1.31
N MET A 105 -13.23 3.87 0.79
CA MET A 105 -12.62 2.60 0.39
C MET A 105 -12.43 1.65 1.57
N PHE A 106 -11.99 2.16 2.72
CA PHE A 106 -11.85 1.37 3.94
C PHE A 106 -13.18 0.78 4.41
N LEU A 107 -14.25 1.58 4.42
CA LEU A 107 -15.59 1.12 4.82
C LEU A 107 -16.15 0.08 3.84
N LEU A 108 -15.95 0.27 2.53
CA LEU A 108 -16.30 -0.72 1.52
C LEU A 108 -15.55 -2.03 1.75
N HIS A 109 -14.25 -1.96 2.02
CA HIS A 109 -13.42 -3.14 2.28
C HIS A 109 -13.87 -3.89 3.54
N ASN A 110 -14.14 -3.21 4.65
CA ASN A 110 -14.65 -3.86 5.86
C ASN A 110 -15.99 -4.56 5.62
N THR A 111 -16.84 -3.94 4.83
CA THR A 111 -18.16 -4.48 4.46
C THR A 111 -18.06 -5.73 3.59
N ILE A 112 -17.11 -5.77 2.66
CA ILE A 112 -16.96 -6.89 1.70
C ILE A 112 -16.08 -8.02 2.24
N SER A 113 -15.09 -7.70 3.07
CA SER A 113 -14.13 -8.68 3.61
C SER A 113 -14.77 -9.63 4.63
N THR A 114 -15.91 -9.26 5.22
CA THR A 114 -16.68 -10.11 6.13
C THR A 114 -17.54 -11.13 5.38
N ASP A 115 -18.32 -10.67 4.41
CA ASP A 115 -19.12 -11.53 3.53
C ASP A 115 -19.27 -10.90 2.13
N ILE A 116 -18.78 -11.63 1.13
CA ILE A 116 -18.81 -11.20 -0.28
C ILE A 116 -20.19 -11.45 -0.91
N PHE A 117 -20.96 -12.41 -0.42
CA PHE A 117 -22.24 -12.82 -1.03
C PHE A 117 -23.40 -11.95 -0.57
N THR A 118 -23.44 -11.63 0.73
CA THR A 118 -24.45 -10.76 1.34
C THR A 118 -23.81 -9.69 2.22
N PRO A 119 -22.98 -8.78 1.64
CA PRO A 119 -22.28 -7.77 2.41
C PRO A 119 -23.25 -6.83 3.13
N VAL A 120 -23.00 -6.64 4.42
CA VAL A 120 -23.71 -5.69 5.30
C VAL A 120 -22.72 -4.67 5.80
N TRP A 121 -23.08 -3.39 5.71
CA TRP A 121 -22.22 -2.28 6.10
C TRP A 121 -21.78 -2.37 7.55
N ASP A 122 -20.47 -2.44 7.75
CA ASP A 122 -19.85 -2.32 9.06
C ASP A 122 -19.10 -0.98 9.16
N CYS A 123 -19.75 0.01 9.77
CA CYS A 123 -19.22 1.35 9.99
C CYS A 123 -18.85 1.52 11.47
N PRO A 124 -17.56 1.48 11.83
CA PRO A 124 -17.12 1.74 13.20
C PRO A 124 -17.50 3.16 13.64
N PRO A 125 -17.72 3.41 14.95
CA PRO A 125 -18.23 4.69 15.44
C PRO A 125 -17.45 5.92 14.98
N GLU A 126 -16.12 5.84 14.93
CA GLU A 126 -15.23 6.91 14.43
C GLU A 126 -15.43 7.26 12.94
N TYR A 127 -15.97 6.34 12.15
CA TYR A 127 -16.27 6.54 10.73
C TYR A 127 -17.74 6.90 10.46
N ARG A 128 -18.62 6.96 11.48
CA ARG A 128 -20.06 7.26 11.29
C ARG A 128 -20.31 8.74 11.06
N ARG A 129 -19.88 9.23 9.90
CA ARG A 129 -20.02 10.61 9.45
C ARG A 129 -20.20 10.67 7.93
N ARG A 130 -20.45 11.88 7.44
CA ARG A 130 -20.51 12.15 6.00
C ARG A 130 -19.11 12.30 5.42
N PHE A 131 -18.87 11.63 4.31
CA PHE A 131 -17.66 11.72 3.52
C PHE A 131 -18.01 12.27 2.14
N GLU A 132 -17.35 13.35 1.76
CA GLU A 132 -17.52 14.00 0.47
C GLU A 132 -16.17 14.06 -0.24
N VAL A 133 -16.10 13.47 -1.45
CA VAL A 133 -14.95 13.55 -2.34
C VAL A 133 -15.31 14.48 -3.48
N ARG A 134 -14.99 15.77 -3.32
CA ARG A 134 -15.45 16.84 -4.21
C ARG A 134 -15.01 16.66 -5.66
N PRO A 135 -13.76 16.25 -5.98
CA PRO A 135 -13.31 16.10 -7.37
C PRO A 135 -14.13 15.13 -8.22
N ILE A 136 -14.78 14.15 -7.59
CA ILE A 136 -15.58 13.11 -8.28
C ILE A 136 -17.07 13.17 -7.91
N ASN A 137 -17.50 14.22 -7.18
CA ASN A 137 -18.88 14.38 -6.69
C ASN A 137 -19.43 13.14 -5.95
N LEU A 138 -18.58 12.44 -5.21
CA LEU A 138 -18.99 11.27 -4.41
C LEU A 138 -19.36 11.73 -3.00
N LEU A 139 -20.58 11.39 -2.58
CA LEU A 139 -21.07 11.65 -1.23
C LEU A 139 -21.54 10.32 -0.62
N MET A 140 -21.04 10.01 0.58
CA MET A 140 -21.43 8.82 1.33
C MET A 140 -21.71 9.20 2.79
N ASP A 141 -22.88 8.83 3.31
CA ASP A 141 -23.24 9.05 4.71
C ASP A 141 -23.13 7.75 5.52
N ALA A 142 -21.96 7.50 6.12
CA ALA A 142 -21.73 6.29 6.90
C ALA A 142 -22.52 6.23 8.22
N GLY A 143 -23.10 7.36 8.68
CA GLY A 143 -23.91 7.40 9.90
C GLY A 143 -25.21 6.61 9.77
N GLU A 144 -25.76 6.53 8.55
CA GLU A 144 -27.02 5.85 8.27
C GLU A 144 -26.84 4.44 7.70
N LEU A 145 -25.61 4.07 7.30
CA LEU A 145 -25.36 2.84 6.55
C LEU A 145 -25.15 1.61 7.42
N HIS A 146 -24.65 1.76 8.66
CA HIS A 146 -24.33 0.62 9.51
C HIS A 146 -25.52 -0.36 9.65
N GLY A 147 -25.27 -1.64 9.37
CA GLY A 147 -26.27 -2.70 9.40
C GLY A 147 -27.17 -2.78 8.16
N ARG A 148 -27.05 -1.86 7.19
CA ARG A 148 -27.76 -1.95 5.90
C ARG A 148 -27.01 -2.85 4.92
N GLY A 149 -27.73 -3.54 4.04
CA GLY A 149 -27.13 -4.28 2.94
C GLY A 149 -26.41 -3.34 1.97
N LEU A 150 -25.28 -3.79 1.42
CA LEU A 150 -24.53 -3.00 0.44
C LEU A 150 -25.35 -2.77 -0.84
N SER A 151 -25.26 -1.56 -1.36
CA SER A 151 -25.85 -1.13 -2.63
C SER A 151 -24.91 -0.11 -3.25
N TRP A 152 -24.75 -0.13 -4.57
CA TRP A 152 -23.88 0.83 -5.27
C TRP A 152 -24.37 2.27 -5.14
N GLU A 153 -25.68 2.47 -4.94
CA GLU A 153 -26.26 3.80 -4.71
C GLU A 153 -25.70 4.50 -3.46
N HIS A 154 -25.23 3.73 -2.48
CA HIS A 154 -24.63 4.29 -1.25
C HIS A 154 -23.32 5.04 -1.50
N VAL A 155 -22.63 4.77 -2.62
CA VAL A 155 -21.41 5.46 -3.05
C VAL A 155 -21.65 6.36 -4.27
N GLY A 156 -22.90 6.77 -4.49
CA GLY A 156 -23.30 7.61 -5.62
C GLY A 156 -23.60 6.83 -6.90
N GLY A 157 -23.49 5.50 -6.89
CA GLY A 157 -23.69 4.64 -8.03
C GLY A 157 -22.39 4.05 -8.58
N MET A 158 -22.53 3.22 -9.61
CA MET A 158 -21.39 2.58 -10.26
C MET A 158 -20.40 3.56 -10.91
N PRO A 159 -20.85 4.61 -11.64
CA PRO A 159 -19.93 5.56 -12.26
C PRO A 159 -19.02 6.26 -11.23
N GLN A 160 -19.59 6.71 -10.12
CA GLN A 160 -18.88 7.38 -9.04
C GLN A 160 -17.87 6.45 -8.36
N TYR A 161 -18.20 5.16 -8.23
CA TYR A 161 -17.24 4.17 -7.77
C TYR A 161 -16.07 3.98 -8.75
N LEU A 162 -16.32 3.96 -10.06
CA LEU A 162 -15.25 3.88 -11.07
C LEU A 162 -14.36 5.13 -11.05
N ASP A 163 -14.96 6.31 -10.93
CA ASP A 163 -14.24 7.58 -10.78
C ASP A 163 -13.39 7.59 -9.51
N LEU A 164 -13.87 6.98 -8.41
CA LEU A 164 -13.08 6.78 -7.19
C LEU A 164 -11.85 5.90 -7.44
N LEU A 165 -11.94 4.84 -8.26
CA LEU A 165 -10.77 4.02 -8.61
C LEU A 165 -9.75 4.82 -9.45
N VAL A 166 -10.22 5.62 -10.41
CA VAL A 166 -9.36 6.50 -11.21
C VAL A 166 -8.68 7.54 -10.32
N TYR A 167 -9.43 8.18 -9.43
CA TYR A 167 -8.91 9.14 -8.46
C TYR A 167 -7.77 8.55 -7.63
N PHE A 168 -7.91 7.31 -7.14
CA PHE A 168 -6.83 6.65 -6.42
C PHE A 168 -5.62 6.32 -7.30
N ALA A 169 -5.85 5.86 -8.53
CA ALA A 169 -4.76 5.55 -9.45
C ALA A 169 -3.91 6.80 -9.74
N ASP A 170 -4.55 7.93 -10.02
CA ASP A 170 -3.89 9.19 -10.32
C ASP A 170 -3.13 9.72 -9.09
N TRP A 171 -3.74 9.71 -7.90
CA TRP A 171 -3.05 10.07 -6.65
C TRP A 171 -1.80 9.24 -6.38
N VAL A 172 -1.90 7.92 -6.56
CA VAL A 172 -0.77 7.01 -6.33
C VAL A 172 0.32 7.21 -7.37
N GLU A 173 -0.04 7.56 -8.60
CA GLU A 173 0.90 7.86 -9.68
C GLU A 173 1.65 9.18 -9.40
N GLU A 174 0.94 10.24 -9.02
CA GLU A 174 1.53 11.53 -8.64
C GLU A 174 2.52 11.39 -7.47
N LEU A 175 2.16 10.65 -6.42
CA LEU A 175 3.07 10.38 -5.31
C LEU A 175 4.34 9.66 -5.76
N ALA A 176 4.21 8.69 -6.67
CA ALA A 176 5.35 7.96 -7.23
C ALA A 176 6.21 8.81 -8.17
N GLU A 177 5.67 9.88 -8.76
CA GLU A 177 6.45 10.85 -9.55
C GLU A 177 7.21 11.83 -8.65
N ILE A 178 6.59 12.30 -7.57
CA ILE A 178 7.24 13.16 -6.57
C ILE A 178 8.42 12.43 -5.93
N GLU A 179 8.28 11.13 -5.61
CA GLU A 179 9.38 10.32 -5.08
C GLU A 179 10.57 10.21 -6.05
N LYS A 180 10.33 10.18 -7.37
CA LYS A 180 11.41 10.18 -8.38
C LYS A 180 12.06 11.56 -8.54
N GLN A 181 11.29 12.63 -8.45
CA GLN A 181 11.81 14.00 -8.56
C GLN A 181 12.52 14.50 -7.30
N SER A 182 12.52 13.72 -6.22
CA SER A 182 13.35 13.93 -5.04
C SER A 182 14.82 14.20 -5.45
N PRO A 183 15.58 15.09 -4.77
CA PRO A 183 16.85 15.66 -5.25
C PRO A 183 17.98 14.67 -5.58
N THR A 184 17.76 13.38 -5.38
CA THR A 184 18.68 12.31 -5.71
C THR A 184 18.84 12.08 -7.22
N ASP A 185 17.99 12.60 -8.09
CA ASP A 185 18.15 12.43 -9.55
C ASP A 185 18.86 13.61 -10.23
N LEU A 186 18.98 14.75 -9.54
CA LEU A 186 19.60 15.98 -10.07
C LEU A 186 21.14 16.00 -10.01
N TRP A 187 21.75 15.17 -9.16
CA TRP A 187 23.22 15.07 -9.05
C TRP A 187 23.83 13.97 -9.93
N GLU A 188 23.03 13.02 -10.42
CA GLU A 188 23.50 11.95 -11.32
C GLU A 188 23.54 12.37 -12.80
N ASN A 189 22.88 13.46 -13.18
CA ASN A 189 22.77 13.90 -14.59
C ASN A 189 23.25 15.35 -14.84
N ALA A 190 24.01 15.93 -13.93
CA ALA A 190 24.63 17.24 -14.16
C ALA A 190 25.71 17.11 -15.25
N PRO A 191 25.66 17.88 -16.36
CA PRO A 191 26.74 17.95 -17.33
C PRO A 191 28.03 18.38 -16.62
N GLU A 192 29.09 17.59 -16.78
CA GLU A 192 30.37 17.75 -16.07
C GLU A 192 31.21 18.96 -16.53
N ASP A 193 30.58 20.00 -17.11
CA ASP A 193 31.31 21.12 -17.72
C ASP A 193 31.01 22.46 -17.02
N ARG A 194 32.11 23.07 -16.55
CA ARG A 194 32.27 24.38 -15.89
C ARG A 194 31.95 24.47 -14.40
N LEU A 195 32.91 23.98 -13.62
CA LEU A 195 33.26 24.55 -12.32
C LEU A 195 33.84 25.96 -12.50
N GLU A 196 33.03 26.98 -12.27
CA GLU A 196 33.51 28.31 -11.87
C GLU A 196 33.00 28.55 -10.43
N PRO A 197 33.89 28.62 -9.42
CA PRO A 197 33.46 28.81 -8.04
C PRO A 197 33.04 30.26 -7.83
N VAL A 198 31.75 30.55 -7.99
CA VAL A 198 31.18 31.81 -7.51
C VAL A 198 30.96 31.66 -6.00
N MET A 199 31.88 32.23 -5.21
CA MET A 199 31.67 32.44 -3.78
C MET A 199 30.54 33.47 -3.58
N VAL A 200 29.30 33.00 -3.48
CA VAL A 200 28.21 33.81 -2.93
C VAL A 200 28.25 33.64 -1.42
N LEU A 201 28.59 34.72 -0.72
CA LEU A 201 28.46 34.85 0.72
C LEU A 201 26.96 34.89 1.07
N VAL A 202 26.27 33.74 0.97
CA VAL A 202 24.95 33.59 1.56
C VAL A 202 25.20 33.45 3.05
N ASN A 203 24.83 34.49 3.79
CA ASN A 203 24.70 34.44 5.24
C ASN A 203 23.41 33.63 5.52
N PRO A 204 23.46 32.34 5.90
CA PRO A 204 22.24 31.67 6.31
C PRO A 204 21.89 32.19 7.69
N GLU A 205 20.73 32.83 7.82
CA GLU A 205 20.10 32.94 9.14
C GLU A 205 20.07 31.53 9.76
N PRO A 206 20.47 31.38 11.03
CA PRO A 206 20.62 30.06 11.62
C PRO A 206 19.26 29.38 11.65
N ALA A 207 19.20 28.22 10.99
CA ALA A 207 18.15 27.24 11.23
C ALA A 207 17.97 27.09 12.74
N GLU A 208 16.72 27.23 13.18
CA GLU A 208 16.33 27.12 14.58
C GLU A 208 17.05 25.91 15.20
N LYS A 209 17.81 26.16 16.27
CA LYS A 209 18.50 25.12 17.02
C LYS A 209 17.47 24.09 17.47
N ILE A 210 17.51 22.89 16.91
CA ILE A 210 16.80 21.74 17.45
C ILE A 210 17.53 21.39 18.77
N ASP A 211 17.14 22.04 19.86
CA ASP A 211 17.61 21.73 21.21
C ASP A 211 16.78 20.59 21.80
N GLY A 212 17.45 19.57 22.34
CA GLY A 212 16.79 18.44 23.00
C GLY A 212 17.72 17.24 23.23
N PRO A 213 17.26 16.22 23.98
CA PRO A 213 18.07 15.04 24.31
C PRO A 213 18.64 14.30 23.09
N VAL A 214 17.90 14.30 21.97
CA VAL A 214 18.34 13.65 20.72
C VAL A 214 19.49 14.42 20.06
N ALA A 215 19.45 15.76 20.07
CA ALA A 215 20.53 16.57 19.52
C ALA A 215 21.82 16.46 20.36
N GLN A 216 21.69 16.39 21.69
CA GLN A 216 22.80 16.16 22.61
C GLN A 216 23.43 14.78 22.41
N PHE A 217 22.60 13.74 22.28
CA PHE A 217 23.06 12.39 21.96
C PHE A 217 23.83 12.34 20.63
N VAL A 218 23.33 12.99 19.57
CA VAL A 218 24.01 13.02 18.28
C VAL A 218 25.37 13.72 18.39
N ALA A 219 25.44 14.82 19.15
CA ALA A 219 26.69 15.56 19.35
C ALA A 219 27.72 14.78 20.18
N GLU A 220 27.29 14.00 21.18
CA GLU A 220 28.18 13.34 22.13
C GLU A 220 28.56 11.91 21.76
N ARG A 221 27.65 11.16 21.11
CA ARG A 221 27.79 9.71 20.91
C ARG A 221 27.80 9.29 19.45
N CYS A 222 27.68 10.23 18.50
CA CYS A 222 27.65 9.92 17.08
C CYS A 222 28.71 10.68 16.26
N HIS A 223 29.24 10.01 15.23
CA HIS A 223 29.99 10.68 14.16
C HIS A 223 29.03 10.97 13.00
N VAL A 224 28.93 12.25 12.65
CA VAL A 224 28.17 12.75 11.50
C VAL A 224 29.13 12.92 10.31
N GLY A 225 28.74 12.42 9.14
CA GLY A 225 29.52 12.57 7.92
C GLY A 225 29.07 11.65 6.80
N ASP A 226 29.38 12.04 5.57
CA ASP A 226 28.97 11.32 4.37
C ASP A 226 29.56 9.89 4.35
N GLY A 227 28.70 8.92 4.04
CA GLY A 227 29.07 7.50 4.03
C GLY A 227 28.97 6.77 5.38
N ASN A 228 28.68 7.48 6.49
CA ASN A 228 28.41 6.83 7.77
C ASN A 228 27.01 6.21 7.79
N LEU A 229 26.93 4.94 8.20
CA LEU A 229 25.70 4.16 8.25
C LEU A 229 25.56 3.43 9.58
N VAL A 230 24.35 3.39 10.11
CA VAL A 230 24.03 2.64 11.33
C VAL A 230 22.64 2.04 11.24
N LEU A 231 22.44 0.87 11.85
CA LEU A 231 21.12 0.25 11.95
C LEU A 231 20.21 1.11 12.83
N ALA A 232 18.96 1.30 12.41
CA ALA A 232 17.98 2.08 13.17
C ALA A 232 17.70 1.48 14.55
N LYS A 233 17.78 0.15 14.67
CA LYS A 233 17.66 -0.54 15.96
C LYS A 233 18.83 -0.17 16.88
N ASP A 234 20.06 -0.27 16.38
CA ASP A 234 21.28 -0.09 17.16
C ASP A 234 21.46 1.37 17.57
N LEU A 235 21.10 2.31 16.69
CA LEU A 235 21.13 3.74 16.98
C LEU A 235 20.11 4.12 18.06
N TYR A 236 18.90 3.55 18.02
CA TYR A 236 17.88 3.81 19.04
C TYR A 236 18.24 3.16 20.38
N SER A 237 18.78 1.94 20.39
CA SER A 237 19.26 1.33 21.63
C SER A 237 20.39 2.13 22.26
N GLY A 238 21.34 2.62 21.45
CA GLY A 238 22.42 3.48 21.93
C GLY A 238 21.92 4.80 22.53
N PHE A 239 20.83 5.36 21.98
CA PHE A 239 20.16 6.53 22.56
C PHE A 239 19.51 6.22 23.91
N GLN A 240 18.80 5.09 24.02
CA GLN A 240 18.19 4.66 25.29
C GLN A 240 19.24 4.41 26.37
N ASP A 241 20.38 3.83 26.00
CA ASP A 241 21.52 3.63 26.90
C ASP A 241 22.09 4.98 27.38
N TRP A 242 22.30 5.93 26.47
CA TRP A 242 22.78 7.28 26.82
C TRP A 242 21.79 8.05 27.70
N CYS A 243 20.47 7.98 27.44
CA CYS A 243 19.45 8.58 28.31
C CYS A 243 19.52 8.02 29.73
N ARG A 244 19.69 6.69 29.89
CA ARG A 244 19.88 6.05 31.20
C ARG A 244 21.16 6.50 31.90
N GLU A 245 22.26 6.67 31.17
CA GLU A 245 23.56 7.09 31.72
C GLU A 245 23.57 8.57 32.14
N THR A 246 22.84 9.42 31.43
CA THR A 246 22.82 10.89 31.64
C THR A 246 21.64 11.36 32.49
N GLY A 247 20.69 10.48 32.79
CA GLY A 247 19.47 10.81 33.54
C GLY A 247 18.47 11.66 32.75
N GLN A 248 18.53 11.62 31.41
CA GLN A 248 17.61 12.31 30.51
C GLN A 248 16.37 11.47 30.22
N ASP A 249 15.23 12.11 30.01
CA ASP A 249 14.00 11.43 29.61
C ASP A 249 14.13 10.87 28.18
N ASP A 250 13.79 9.59 28.01
CA ASP A 250 13.79 8.98 26.69
C ASP A 250 12.56 9.40 25.89
N VAL A 251 12.73 9.51 24.57
CA VAL A 251 11.62 9.74 23.64
C VAL A 251 11.26 8.44 22.92
N SER A 252 10.00 8.34 22.49
CA SER A 252 9.54 7.20 21.72
C SER A 252 10.36 7.01 20.44
N GLN A 253 10.50 5.77 19.98
CA GLN A 253 11.28 5.45 18.77
C GLN A 253 10.79 6.23 17.53
N ARG A 254 9.48 6.52 17.46
CA ARG A 254 8.88 7.36 16.41
C ARG A 254 9.34 8.81 16.52
N SER A 255 9.30 9.39 17.72
CA SER A 255 9.76 10.77 17.96
C SER A 255 11.27 10.92 17.75
N PHE A 256 12.07 9.96 18.21
CA PHE A 256 13.50 9.87 17.94
C PHE A 256 13.81 9.90 16.43
N GLY A 257 13.08 9.08 15.66
CA GLY A 257 13.23 9.05 14.20
C GLY A 257 12.82 10.37 13.55
N MET A 258 11.74 11.01 14.00
CA MET A 258 11.32 12.32 13.49
C MET A 258 12.36 13.41 13.74
N GLN A 259 12.97 13.42 14.94
CA GLN A 259 14.01 14.40 15.29
C GLN A 259 15.30 14.18 14.48
N LEU A 260 15.69 12.92 14.20
CA LEU A 260 16.80 12.62 13.29
C LEU A 260 16.53 13.09 11.86
N THR A 261 15.32 12.91 11.35
CA THR A 261 14.93 13.44 10.03
C THR A 261 14.96 14.97 10.01
N ALA A 262 14.49 15.62 11.08
CA ALA A 262 14.52 17.09 11.21
C ALA A 262 15.95 17.63 11.28
N MET A 263 16.89 16.88 11.86
CA MET A 263 18.34 17.18 11.84
C MET A 263 19.03 16.86 10.50
N GLY A 264 18.29 16.37 9.49
CA GLY A 264 18.78 16.14 8.14
C GLY A 264 19.30 14.73 7.86
N PHE A 265 19.19 13.79 8.80
CA PHE A 265 19.58 12.40 8.58
C PHE A 265 18.52 11.65 7.76
N ARG A 266 18.96 10.72 6.90
CA ARG A 266 18.05 9.98 6.02
C ARG A 266 17.90 8.53 6.46
N ARG A 267 16.66 8.05 6.57
CA ARG A 267 16.36 6.65 6.86
C ARG A 267 16.21 5.87 5.55
N ARG A 268 17.01 4.82 5.36
CA ARG A 268 16.98 3.95 4.18
C ARG A 268 16.62 2.51 4.55
N ARG A 269 15.92 1.82 3.65
CA ARG A 269 15.69 0.37 3.74
C ARG A 269 16.76 -0.35 2.92
N ARG A 270 17.52 -1.25 3.53
CA ARG A 270 18.48 -2.12 2.83
C ARG A 270 18.13 -3.60 3.07
N GLY A 271 18.70 -4.50 2.27
CA GLY A 271 18.29 -5.92 2.14
C GLY A 271 18.01 -6.65 3.46
N ARG A 272 17.06 -7.61 3.41
CA ARG A 272 16.47 -8.34 4.55
C ARG A 272 15.55 -7.52 5.48
N GLY A 273 14.94 -6.44 4.97
CA GLY A 273 13.90 -5.71 5.70
C GLY A 273 14.38 -4.87 6.88
N LYS A 274 15.69 -4.62 7.00
CA LYS A 274 16.26 -3.80 8.06
C LYS A 274 16.30 -2.31 7.66
N HIS A 275 16.10 -1.44 8.64
CA HIS A 275 16.19 0.02 8.47
C HIS A 275 17.55 0.54 8.92
N TRP A 276 18.11 1.47 8.16
CA TRP A 276 19.40 2.10 8.40
C TRP A 276 19.25 3.62 8.39
N TRP A 277 20.09 4.31 9.16
CA TRP A 277 20.27 5.76 9.08
C TRP A 277 21.56 6.07 8.34
N ASP A 278 21.50 7.10 7.50
CA ASP A 278 22.56 7.58 6.63
C ASP A 278 23.05 8.95 7.07
N GLY A 279 24.36 9.15 7.00
CA GLY A 279 25.04 10.36 7.47
C GLY A 279 25.39 10.33 8.96
N ILE A 280 25.13 9.22 9.67
CA ILE A 280 25.39 9.08 11.11
C ILE A 280 25.83 7.66 11.48
N ARG A 281 26.77 7.56 12.42
CA ARG A 281 27.14 6.29 13.07
C ARG A 281 27.42 6.49 14.55
N LEU A 282 27.29 5.43 15.35
CA LEU A 282 27.71 5.44 16.75
C LEU A 282 29.24 5.51 16.84
N ILE A 283 29.73 6.27 17.81
CA ILE A 283 31.14 6.26 18.20
C ILE A 283 31.38 4.94 18.93
N ALA A 284 32.12 4.03 18.30
CA ALA A 284 32.48 2.77 18.94
C ALA A 284 33.32 3.07 20.19
N VAL A 285 32.78 2.76 21.36
CA VAL A 285 33.59 2.60 22.57
C VAL A 285 34.36 1.29 22.38
N SER A 286 35.69 1.35 22.27
CA SER A 286 36.59 0.18 22.32
C SER A 286 36.27 -0.67 23.56
N ALA A 287 36.15 -2.00 23.57
CA ALA A 287 36.94 -3.08 22.95
C ALA A 287 36.21 -4.45 23.15
N PRO A 288 36.75 -5.64 22.79
CA PRO A 288 37.87 -5.97 21.91
C PRO A 288 37.48 -6.77 20.65
N VAL A 289 38.47 -6.88 19.77
CA VAL A 289 38.54 -7.62 18.50
C VAL A 289 38.07 -9.07 18.64
N MET A 290 37.22 -9.52 17.70
CA MET A 290 37.13 -10.94 17.34
C MET A 290 37.18 -11.07 15.82
N GLU A 291 38.17 -11.86 15.44
CA GLU A 291 38.87 -12.00 14.18
C GLU A 291 38.09 -12.87 13.19
N GLU A 292 38.13 -12.50 11.92
CA GLU A 292 37.69 -13.31 10.79
C GLU A 292 38.46 -14.64 10.78
N THR A 293 37.74 -15.76 10.84
CA THR A 293 38.28 -17.06 10.41
C THR A 293 37.29 -17.77 9.50
N LEU A 294 37.60 -17.72 8.21
CA LEU A 294 37.19 -18.70 7.21
C LEU A 294 37.75 -20.07 7.60
N VAL A 295 36.89 -21.05 7.88
CA VAL A 295 37.19 -22.47 7.67
C VAL A 295 35.94 -23.18 7.17
N GLY A 296 36.06 -23.81 6.00
CA GLY A 296 35.01 -24.60 5.40
C GLY A 296 34.78 -25.93 6.12
N ALA A 297 33.52 -26.36 6.15
CA ALA A 297 33.14 -27.75 6.32
C ALA A 297 31.66 -27.93 5.88
N SER A 298 31.47 -28.57 4.72
CA SER A 298 30.41 -29.56 4.51
C SER A 298 31.07 -30.94 4.71
N PRO A 299 30.33 -32.05 4.94
CA PRO A 299 28.88 -32.25 4.87
C PRO A 299 28.28 -33.02 6.08
N ALA A 300 26.95 -33.08 6.20
CA ALA A 300 26.22 -34.31 6.53
C ALA A 300 24.71 -34.09 6.56
N ALA A 301 24.02 -35.01 5.90
CA ALA A 301 22.58 -35.12 5.81
C ALA A 301 21.94 -35.57 7.12
N THR A 302 20.76 -35.03 7.42
CA THR A 302 19.74 -35.73 8.21
C THR A 302 18.37 -35.47 7.59
N ASN A 303 17.81 -36.57 7.09
CA ASN A 303 16.44 -36.70 6.59
C ASN A 303 15.41 -36.29 7.65
N GLY A 304 14.43 -35.48 7.23
CA GLY A 304 13.18 -35.26 7.94
C GLY A 304 12.03 -35.30 6.95
N HIS A 305 11.43 -36.49 6.80
CA HIS A 305 10.17 -36.69 6.08
C HIS A 305 9.04 -35.88 6.74
N TYR A 306 8.30 -35.11 5.95
CA TYR A 306 6.90 -34.77 6.24
C TYR A 306 6.05 -35.19 5.05
N GLY A 307 5.14 -36.14 5.33
CA GLY A 307 4.36 -36.86 4.34
C GLY A 307 3.08 -36.13 3.90
N GLY A 308 2.70 -36.44 2.67
CA GLY A 308 1.34 -36.75 2.23
C GLY A 308 0.21 -35.77 2.56
N TYR A 309 -0.16 -34.96 1.58
CA TYR A 309 -1.49 -34.37 1.50
C TYR A 309 -2.53 -35.48 1.27
N GLN A 310 -3.50 -35.56 2.18
CA GLN A 310 -4.64 -36.44 2.09
C GLN A 310 -5.74 -35.72 1.30
N THR A 311 -5.99 -36.17 0.08
CA THR A 311 -7.23 -35.95 -0.67
C THR A 311 -8.35 -36.79 -0.05
N GLU A 312 -9.52 -36.19 0.17
CA GLU A 312 -10.90 -36.72 0.02
C GLU A 312 -11.86 -35.95 0.96
N LEU A 313 -12.97 -35.48 0.39
CA LEU A 313 -14.06 -34.75 1.08
C LEU A 313 -15.07 -35.75 1.68
N PRO A 314 -15.71 -35.46 2.83
CA PRO A 314 -16.81 -36.28 3.33
C PRO A 314 -18.15 -35.89 2.68
N THR A 315 -18.90 -36.94 2.34
CA THR A 315 -20.30 -37.00 1.86
C THR A 315 -21.31 -36.27 2.74
#